data_AF-A0A6L5ZHD0-F1
#
_entry.id   AF-A0A6L5ZHD0-F1
#
_cell.length_a   1.000
_cell.length_b   1.000
_cell.length_c   1.000
_cell.angle_alpha   90.00
_cell.angle_beta   90.00
_cell.angle_gamma   90.00
#
_symmetry.space_group_name_H-M   'P 1'
#
loop_
_entity.id
_entity.type
_entity.pdbx_description
1 polymer ?
#
loop_
_entity_poly.entity_id
_entity_poly.type
_entity_poly.pdbx_seq_one_letter_code
_entity_poly.pdbx_strand_id
1 'polypeptide(L)'
;WLARVALAQTGYGHFYVEHNRGHHNRVATPEDPASSRLGESFWAFLPRSVWGGIRSGWELESKRLRHQGGRVWSIHNDVLNAWAMTVLLFGTLLCVFGIRVLPFLIIQAVFGFSLLEVVNYLEHYGLLRQKNEEGRYERCQPRHSWNSNHVASNLLLYQLERHSDHHAHPTRRYQTLRHFEESPQLPSGYGGMLGLAYFPPIWRRVMDHRVVEQYGGDVTLANIQPSKRKKILDKYAAAAEQ
;
A
#
# COMPACT_ATOMS: atom_id res chain seq x y z
N TRP A 1 -0.25 10.36 16.72
CA TRP A 1 -1.59 10.53 17.35
C TRP A 1 -2.60 11.06 16.34
N LEU A 2 -2.37 12.22 15.70
CA LEU A 2 -3.28 12.79 14.67
C LEU A 2 -3.62 11.83 13.52
N ALA A 3 -2.68 10.98 13.08
CA ALA A 3 -2.95 9.96 12.06
C ALA A 3 -4.09 9.00 12.44
N ARG A 4 -4.23 8.62 13.72
CA ARG A 4 -5.34 7.77 14.19
C ARG A 4 -6.69 8.49 14.12
N VAL A 5 -6.70 9.80 14.38
CA VAL A 5 -7.90 10.63 14.24
C VAL A 5 -8.33 10.72 12.77
N ALA A 6 -7.39 10.96 11.87
CA ALA A 6 -7.67 10.98 10.43
C ALA A 6 -8.21 9.64 9.92
N LEU A 7 -7.67 8.51 10.39
CA LEU A 7 -8.12 7.16 10.02
C LEU A 7 -9.43 6.74 10.69
N ALA A 8 -9.91 7.46 11.71
CA ALA A 8 -11.14 7.11 12.41
C ALA A 8 -12.37 7.24 11.49
N GLN A 9 -12.35 8.17 10.53
CA GLN A 9 -13.43 8.35 9.56
C GLN A 9 -13.56 7.18 8.59
N THR A 10 -12.48 6.43 8.33
CA THR A 10 -12.48 5.31 7.39
C THR A 10 -12.56 3.95 8.09
N GLY A 11 -12.56 3.92 9.42
CA GLY A 11 -12.45 2.68 10.19
C GLY A 11 -11.12 1.94 10.00
N TYR A 12 -10.14 2.58 9.36
CA TYR A 12 -8.89 1.96 8.92
C TYR A 12 -7.75 2.15 9.93
N GLY A 13 -8.09 2.24 11.22
CA GLY A 13 -7.15 2.60 12.28
C GLY A 13 -5.96 1.65 12.47
N HIS A 14 -6.11 0.37 12.12
CA HIS A 14 -5.02 -0.62 12.17
C HIS A 14 -3.86 -0.29 11.22
N PHE A 15 -4.13 0.44 10.12
CA PHE A 15 -3.14 0.92 9.17
C PHE A 15 -2.05 1.75 9.85
N TYR A 16 -2.37 2.48 10.92
CA TYR A 16 -1.35 3.23 11.68
C TYR A 16 -0.23 2.33 12.21
N VAL A 17 -0.56 1.15 12.75
CA VAL A 17 0.45 0.21 13.23
C VAL A 17 1.09 -0.53 12.07
N GLU A 18 0.25 -1.03 11.16
CA GLU A 18 0.68 -1.87 10.06
C GLU A 18 1.61 -1.11 9.12
N HIS A 19 1.24 0.08 8.69
CA HIS A 19 2.03 0.86 7.73
C HIS A 19 3.42 1.18 8.31
N ASN A 20 3.44 1.70 9.54
CA ASN A 20 4.67 2.18 10.19
C ASN A 20 5.63 1.06 10.61
N ARG A 21 5.12 -0.09 11.08
CA ARG A 21 5.95 -1.17 11.67
C ARG A 21 5.99 -2.43 10.81
N GLY A 22 5.08 -2.56 9.85
CA GLY A 22 4.92 -3.69 8.95
C GLY A 22 5.33 -3.33 7.54
N HIS A 23 4.47 -2.59 6.83
CA HIS A 23 4.66 -2.25 5.43
C HIS A 23 6.02 -1.59 5.15
N HIS A 24 6.43 -0.53 5.85
CA HIS A 24 7.76 0.07 5.61
C HIS A 24 8.93 -0.91 5.75
N ASN A 25 8.79 -1.93 6.59
CA ASN A 25 9.83 -2.95 6.78
C ASN A 25 9.81 -4.03 5.66
N ARG A 26 8.61 -4.40 5.21
CA ARG A 26 8.38 -5.49 4.26
C ARG A 26 8.01 -5.03 2.84
N VAL A 27 7.95 -3.74 2.58
CA VAL A 27 7.58 -3.17 1.29
C VAL A 27 8.41 -3.80 0.18
N ALA A 28 7.76 -4.07 -0.96
CA ALA A 28 8.30 -4.82 -2.08
C ALA A 28 8.82 -6.21 -1.68
N THR A 29 8.14 -6.91 -0.77
CA THR A 29 8.38 -8.34 -0.51
C THR A 29 7.05 -9.13 -0.58
N PRO A 30 7.09 -10.46 -0.82
CA PRO A 30 5.88 -11.27 -0.88
C PRO A 30 5.08 -11.33 0.43
N GLU A 31 5.73 -11.06 1.57
CA GLU A 31 5.14 -11.04 2.91
C GLU A 31 4.40 -9.73 3.25
N ASP A 32 4.55 -8.69 2.44
CA ASP A 32 3.83 -7.44 2.60
C ASP A 32 2.44 -7.50 1.95
N PRO A 33 1.34 -7.35 2.73
CA PRO A 33 0.00 -7.34 2.17
C PRO A 33 -0.23 -6.17 1.20
N ALA A 34 0.43 -5.03 1.41
CA ALA A 34 0.26 -3.82 0.60
C ALA A 34 1.16 -3.78 -0.65
N SER A 35 2.03 -4.76 -0.86
CA SER A 35 2.81 -4.90 -2.10
C SER A 35 2.00 -5.64 -3.15
N SER A 36 1.63 -4.95 -4.23
CA SER A 36 0.84 -5.50 -5.33
C SER A 36 1.71 -6.25 -6.34
N ARG A 37 1.11 -7.25 -7.00
CA ARG A 37 1.86 -8.18 -7.85
C ARG A 37 1.64 -7.92 -9.34
N LEU A 38 2.66 -8.20 -10.16
CA LEU A 38 2.55 -8.19 -11.60
C LEU A 38 1.46 -9.18 -12.04
N GLY A 39 0.48 -8.66 -12.78
CA GLY A 39 -0.71 -9.39 -13.22
C GLY A 39 -1.84 -9.50 -12.19
N GLU A 40 -1.68 -9.02 -10.95
CA GLU A 40 -2.77 -8.90 -9.97
C GLU A 40 -3.68 -7.71 -10.35
N SER A 41 -4.99 -7.89 -10.28
CA SER A 41 -5.96 -6.79 -10.45
C SER A 41 -6.15 -6.07 -9.12
N PHE A 42 -6.49 -4.78 -9.15
CA PHE A 42 -6.86 -4.04 -7.94
C PHE A 42 -7.94 -4.76 -7.13
N TRP A 43 -8.93 -5.36 -7.78
CA TRP A 43 -10.02 -6.10 -7.13
C TRP A 43 -9.58 -7.39 -6.41
N ALA A 44 -8.48 -8.01 -6.85
CA ALA A 44 -7.89 -9.16 -6.16
C ALA A 44 -6.94 -8.70 -5.04
N PHE A 45 -6.24 -7.59 -5.27
CA PHE A 45 -5.36 -6.95 -4.31
C PHE A 45 -6.14 -6.42 -3.09
N LEU A 46 -7.22 -5.68 -3.29
CA LEU A 46 -7.94 -4.96 -2.25
C LEU A 46 -8.32 -5.84 -1.04
N PRO A 47 -9.04 -6.97 -1.18
CA PRO A 47 -9.35 -7.82 -0.04
C PRO A 47 -8.08 -8.45 0.57
N ARG A 48 -7.07 -8.81 -0.24
CA ARG A 48 -5.81 -9.38 0.25
C ARG A 48 -5.06 -8.38 1.12
N SER A 49 -4.97 -7.13 0.68
CA SER A 49 -4.27 -6.06 1.38
C SER A 49 -5.02 -5.69 2.66
N VAL A 50 -6.34 -5.48 2.60
CA VAL A 50 -7.16 -5.12 3.77
C VAL A 50 -7.11 -6.18 4.86
N TRP A 51 -7.40 -7.45 4.54
CA TRP A 51 -7.40 -8.51 5.54
C TRP A 51 -5.99 -8.81 6.05
N GLY A 52 -5.00 -8.79 5.17
CA GLY A 52 -3.59 -8.94 5.54
C GLY A 52 -3.11 -7.81 6.45
N GLY A 53 -3.55 -6.58 6.18
CA GLY A 53 -3.22 -5.39 6.93
C GLY A 53 -3.80 -5.42 8.35
N ILE A 54 -5.08 -5.80 8.49
CA ILE A 54 -5.73 -6.01 9.80
C ILE A 54 -4.95 -7.05 10.62
N ARG A 55 -4.66 -8.20 10.01
CA ARG A 55 -3.94 -9.30 10.68
C ARG A 55 -2.54 -8.87 11.08
N SER A 56 -1.76 -8.29 10.17
CA SER A 56 -0.41 -7.84 10.46
C SER A 56 -0.39 -6.75 11.52
N GLY A 57 -1.29 -5.77 11.45
CA GLY A 57 -1.39 -4.69 12.44
C GLY A 57 -1.64 -5.24 13.84
N TRP A 58 -2.57 -6.20 13.96
CA TRP A 58 -2.87 -6.87 15.22
C TRP A 58 -1.69 -7.71 15.75
N GLU A 59 -1.03 -8.49 14.89
CA GLU A 59 0.12 -9.33 15.26
C GLU A 59 1.31 -8.49 15.73
N LEU A 60 1.64 -7.41 15.01
CA LEU A 60 2.72 -6.48 15.37
C LEU A 60 2.46 -5.81 16.71
N GLU A 61 1.24 -5.31 16.93
CA GLU A 61 0.89 -4.63 18.17
C GLU A 61 0.83 -5.60 19.35
N SER A 62 0.27 -6.79 19.14
CA SER A 62 0.26 -7.85 20.14
C SER A 62 1.67 -8.25 20.56
N LYS A 63 2.59 -8.38 19.60
CA LYS A 63 4.00 -8.68 19.85
C LYS A 63 4.67 -7.56 20.65
N ARG A 64 4.46 -6.29 20.27
CA ARG A 64 4.99 -5.12 21.01
C ARG A 64 4.58 -5.14 22.48
N LEU A 65 3.28 -5.33 22.75
CA LEU A 65 2.76 -5.32 24.11
C LEU A 65 3.27 -6.50 24.94
N ARG A 66 3.31 -7.70 24.37
CA ARG A 66 3.86 -8.89 25.06
C ARG A 66 5.34 -8.72 25.41
N HIS A 67 6.14 -8.15 24.52
CA HIS A 67 7.55 -7.83 24.81
C HIS A 67 7.72 -6.80 25.92
N GLN A 68 6.73 -5.93 26.13
CA GLN A 68 6.71 -4.95 27.22
C GLN A 68 6.06 -5.48 28.51
N GLY A 69 5.74 -6.78 28.58
CA GLY A 69 5.04 -7.39 29.72
C GLY A 69 3.56 -6.97 29.86
N GLY A 70 3.01 -6.29 28.85
CA GLY A 70 1.63 -5.78 28.84
C GLY A 70 0.60 -6.78 28.30
N ARG A 71 -0.68 -6.50 28.57
CA ARG A 71 -1.82 -7.24 28.01
C ARG A 71 -2.21 -6.71 26.63
N VAL A 72 -2.45 -7.62 25.67
CA VAL A 72 -2.89 -7.29 24.31
C VAL A 72 -4.23 -6.54 24.31
N TRP A 73 -5.18 -7.00 25.12
CA TRP A 73 -6.45 -6.32 25.33
C TRP A 73 -6.31 -5.29 26.43
N SER A 74 -5.85 -4.10 26.05
CA SER A 74 -5.69 -2.97 26.97
C SER A 74 -5.78 -1.64 26.24
N ILE A 75 -5.96 -0.55 26.99
CA ILE A 75 -5.94 0.83 26.46
C ILE A 75 -4.61 1.20 25.79
N HIS A 76 -3.54 0.46 26.08
CA HIS A 76 -2.20 0.67 25.52
C HIS A 76 -2.06 0.05 24.12
N ASN A 77 -3.06 -0.69 23.64
CA ASN A 77 -3.08 -1.23 22.29
C ASN A 77 -3.50 -0.16 21.28
N ASP A 78 -2.56 0.24 20.43
CA ASP A 78 -2.73 1.28 19.44
C ASP A 78 -3.84 0.96 18.42
N VAL A 79 -4.03 -0.33 18.08
CA VAL A 79 -5.09 -0.79 17.15
C VAL A 79 -6.46 -0.66 17.81
N LEU A 80 -6.61 -1.16 19.05
CA LEU A 80 -7.88 -1.03 19.79
C LEU A 80 -8.23 0.43 20.05
N ASN A 81 -7.25 1.26 20.39
CA ASN A 81 -7.44 2.69 20.59
C ASN A 81 -7.93 3.38 19.30
N ALA A 82 -7.36 3.04 18.14
CA ALA A 82 -7.79 3.60 16.87
C ALA A 82 -9.21 3.16 16.46
N TRP A 83 -9.58 1.89 16.69
CA TRP A 83 -10.95 1.43 16.46
C TRP A 83 -11.95 2.02 17.44
N ALA A 84 -11.56 2.23 18.70
CA ALA A 84 -12.41 2.92 19.67
C ALA A 84 -12.72 4.37 19.23
N MET A 85 -11.76 5.07 18.61
CA MET A 85 -12.00 6.40 18.02
C MET A 85 -13.04 6.34 16.87
N THR A 86 -13.00 5.30 16.05
CA THR A 86 -14.00 5.08 14.98
C THR A 86 -15.39 4.84 15.57
N VAL A 87 -15.49 3.95 16.56
CA VAL A 87 -16.75 3.63 17.24
C VAL A 87 -17.33 4.87 17.92
N LEU A 88 -16.49 5.66 18.59
CA LEU A 88 -16.91 6.92 19.19
C LEU A 88 -17.43 7.90 18.15
N LEU A 89 -16.68 8.12 17.06
CA LEU A 89 -17.10 9.02 15.98
C LEU A 89 -18.42 8.58 15.35
N PHE A 90 -18.52 7.32 14.92
CA PHE A 90 -19.71 6.80 14.25
C PHE A 90 -20.89 6.74 15.22
N GLY A 91 -20.65 6.35 16.48
CA GLY A 91 -21.65 6.36 17.53
C GLY A 91 -22.21 7.77 17.78
N THR A 92 -21.36 8.78 17.86
CA THR A 92 -21.81 10.18 17.98
C THR A 92 -22.66 10.61 16.79
N LEU A 93 -22.25 10.30 15.56
CA LEU A 93 -23.02 10.64 14.36
C LEU A 93 -24.37 9.92 14.30
N LEU A 94 -24.42 8.65 14.72
CA LEU A 94 -25.67 7.89 14.84
C LEU A 94 -26.59 8.46 15.92
N CYS A 95 -26.05 8.89 17.06
CA CYS A 95 -26.84 9.53 18.11
C CYS A 95 -27.44 10.87 17.67
N VAL A 96 -26.69 11.67 16.90
CA VAL A 96 -27.13 13.00 16.47
C VAL A 96 -28.08 12.94 15.27
N PHE A 97 -27.79 12.10 14.27
CA PHE A 97 -28.51 12.07 12.99
C PHE A 97 -29.40 10.83 12.80
N GLY A 98 -29.41 9.92 13.78
CA GLY A 98 -30.21 8.69 13.77
C GLY A 98 -29.59 7.57 12.91
N ILE A 99 -30.25 6.41 12.84
CA ILE A 99 -29.73 5.24 12.08
C ILE A 99 -29.61 5.48 10.57
N ARG A 100 -30.32 6.47 10.02
CA ARG A 100 -30.38 6.77 8.57
C ARG A 100 -29.02 7.16 7.97
N VAL A 101 -28.09 7.68 8.79
CA VAL A 101 -26.72 8.02 8.37
C VAL A 101 -25.82 6.77 8.24
N LEU A 102 -26.17 5.63 8.85
CA LEU A 102 -25.32 4.44 8.87
C LEU A 102 -24.86 3.97 7.47
N PRO A 103 -25.75 3.85 6.45
CA PRO A 103 -25.31 3.43 5.12
C PRO A 103 -24.29 4.40 4.50
N PHE A 104 -24.45 5.70 4.73
CA PHE A 104 -23.53 6.73 4.22
C PHE A 104 -22.16 6.62 4.90
N LEU A 105 -22.10 6.35 6.21
CA LEU A 105 -20.84 6.12 6.92
C LEU A 105 -20.13 4.87 6.41
N ILE A 106 -20.85 3.79 6.17
CA ILE A 106 -20.27 2.54 5.64
C ILE A 106 -19.72 2.78 4.23
N ILE A 107 -20.51 3.39 3.35
CA ILE A 107 -20.09 3.69 1.96
C ILE A 107 -18.86 4.60 1.96
N GLN A 108 -18.86 5.67 2.75
CA GLN A 108 -17.74 6.59 2.87
C GLN A 108 -16.50 5.90 3.43
N ALA A 109 -16.64 5.05 4.44
CA ALA A 109 -15.52 4.32 5.02
C ALA A 109 -14.89 3.37 4.00
N VAL A 110 -15.71 2.59 3.30
CA VAL A 110 -15.28 1.69 2.23
C VAL A 110 -14.58 2.44 1.11
N PHE A 111 -15.19 3.53 0.64
CA PHE A 111 -14.58 4.38 -0.37
C PHE A 111 -13.24 4.94 0.11
N GLY A 112 -13.19 5.47 1.32
CA GLY A 112 -12.01 6.09 1.91
C GLY A 112 -10.82 5.15 2.08
N PHE A 113 -11.01 3.96 2.67
CA PHE A 113 -9.90 3.01 2.76
C PHE A 113 -9.56 2.40 1.40
N SER A 114 -10.53 2.23 0.49
CA SER A 114 -10.22 1.74 -0.86
C SER A 114 -9.33 2.72 -1.62
N LEU A 115 -9.47 4.03 -1.38
CA LEU A 115 -8.62 5.07 -1.96
C LEU A 115 -7.17 4.99 -1.43
N LEU A 116 -6.99 4.66 -0.15
CA LEU A 116 -5.66 4.38 0.41
C LEU A 116 -5.04 3.13 -0.24
N GLU A 117 -5.83 2.08 -0.40
CA GLU A 117 -5.34 0.81 -0.95
C GLU A 117 -5.00 0.88 -2.43
N VAL A 118 -5.73 1.65 -3.23
CA VAL A 118 -5.38 1.81 -4.65
C VAL A 118 -4.09 2.60 -4.82
N VAL A 119 -3.75 3.49 -3.88
CA VAL A 119 -2.45 4.17 -3.83
C VAL A 119 -1.32 3.16 -3.52
N ASN A 120 -1.49 2.30 -2.50
CA ASN A 120 -0.55 1.19 -2.27
C ASN A 120 -0.40 0.29 -3.52
N TYR A 121 -1.52 0.00 -4.19
CA TYR A 121 -1.55 -0.85 -5.38
C TYR A 121 -0.72 -0.26 -6.53
N LEU A 122 -0.88 1.03 -6.84
CA LEU A 122 -0.12 1.67 -7.91
C LEU A 122 1.35 1.88 -7.54
N GLU A 123 1.64 2.24 -6.30
CA GLU A 123 2.98 2.53 -5.80
C GLU A 123 3.89 1.29 -5.74
N HIS A 124 3.32 0.11 -5.54
CA HIS A 124 4.11 -1.12 -5.37
C HIS A 124 3.91 -2.15 -6.48
N TYR A 125 3.32 -1.75 -7.61
CA TYR A 125 2.94 -2.68 -8.68
C TYR A 125 4.11 -3.46 -9.25
N GLY A 126 4.14 -4.77 -8.96
CA GLY A 126 5.07 -5.72 -9.54
C GLY A 126 6.50 -5.64 -9.03
N LEU A 127 6.80 -4.72 -8.13
CA LEU A 127 8.15 -4.50 -7.60
C LEU A 127 8.46 -5.50 -6.48
N LEU A 128 9.70 -5.98 -6.47
CA LEU A 128 10.26 -6.98 -5.57
C LEU A 128 11.71 -6.65 -5.22
N ARG A 129 11.99 -6.65 -3.92
CA ARG A 129 13.33 -6.64 -3.33
C ARG A 129 13.98 -7.99 -3.52
N GLN A 130 15.23 -7.98 -3.95
CA GLN A 130 16.00 -9.19 -4.13
C GLN A 130 16.58 -9.69 -2.80
N LYS A 131 16.81 -11.00 -2.73
CA LYS A 131 17.50 -11.63 -1.59
C LYS A 131 18.98 -11.80 -1.93
N ASN A 132 19.85 -11.59 -0.93
CA ASN A 132 21.24 -11.97 -1.03
C ASN A 132 21.42 -13.50 -0.90
N GLU A 133 22.67 -13.97 -1.00
CA GLU A 133 23.02 -15.39 -0.85
C GLU A 133 22.60 -15.98 0.52
N GLU A 134 22.52 -15.15 1.56
CA GLU A 134 22.02 -15.53 2.89
C GLU A 134 20.49 -15.55 3.01
N GLY A 135 19.76 -15.26 1.93
CA GLY A 135 18.29 -15.22 1.90
C GLY A 135 17.66 -13.99 2.55
N ARG A 136 18.45 -12.95 2.88
CA ARG A 136 17.96 -11.68 3.43
C ARG A 136 17.60 -10.71 2.31
N TYR A 137 16.46 -10.04 2.45
CA TYR A 137 16.08 -8.98 1.52
C TYR A 137 17.06 -7.81 1.60
N GLU A 138 17.46 -7.29 0.44
CA GLU A 138 18.19 -6.03 0.33
C GLU A 138 17.43 -4.87 0.99
N ARG A 139 18.11 -3.80 1.40
CA ARG A 139 17.44 -2.65 2.02
C ARG A 139 16.41 -2.01 1.06
N CYS A 140 15.32 -1.46 1.61
CA CYS A 140 14.41 -0.64 0.81
C CYS A 140 15.15 0.54 0.18
N GLN A 141 14.87 0.80 -1.10
CA GLN A 141 15.56 1.76 -1.96
C GLN A 141 14.50 2.45 -2.83
N PRO A 142 14.78 3.64 -3.40
CA PRO A 142 13.80 4.36 -4.21
C PRO A 142 13.24 3.56 -5.41
N ARG A 143 13.97 2.57 -5.93
CA ARG A 143 13.51 1.66 -6.99
C ARG A 143 12.43 0.65 -6.58
N HIS A 144 12.14 0.50 -5.28
CA HIS A 144 11.17 -0.46 -4.74
C HIS A 144 9.74 0.12 -4.65
N SER A 145 9.51 1.26 -5.29
CA SER A 145 8.21 1.92 -5.34
C SER A 145 8.16 2.88 -6.52
N TRP A 146 7.04 2.90 -7.22
CA TRP A 146 6.71 3.88 -8.25
C TRP A 146 6.54 5.26 -7.64
N ASN A 147 7.00 6.28 -8.36
CA ASN A 147 6.92 7.69 -8.00
C ASN A 147 6.04 8.41 -9.04
N SER A 148 5.48 9.57 -8.69
CA SER A 148 4.89 10.46 -9.68
C SER A 148 5.33 11.89 -9.40
N ASN A 149 5.87 12.59 -10.40
CA ASN A 149 6.39 13.95 -10.23
C ASN A 149 5.47 15.01 -10.84
N HIS A 150 4.15 14.78 -10.84
CA HIS A 150 3.19 15.74 -11.36
C HIS A 150 2.90 16.84 -10.34
N VAL A 151 3.33 18.07 -10.64
CA VAL A 151 3.29 19.22 -9.71
C VAL A 151 1.90 19.48 -9.13
N ALA A 152 0.84 19.42 -9.95
CA ALA A 152 -0.53 19.69 -9.49
C ALA A 152 -1.05 18.63 -8.51
N SER A 153 -0.78 17.36 -8.79
CA SER A 153 -1.18 16.23 -7.94
C SER A 153 -0.32 16.15 -6.67
N ASN A 154 0.99 16.39 -6.78
CA ASN A 154 1.89 16.55 -5.63
C ASN A 154 1.46 17.68 -4.69
N LEU A 155 1.02 18.84 -5.20
CA LEU A 155 0.54 19.92 -4.34
C LEU A 155 -0.77 19.55 -3.62
N LEU A 156 -1.71 18.91 -4.31
CA LEU A 156 -3.00 18.48 -3.74
C LEU A 156 -2.86 17.33 -2.73
N LEU A 157 -1.92 16.41 -2.96
CA LEU A 157 -1.69 15.23 -2.12
C LEU A 157 -0.52 15.44 -1.15
N TYR A 158 -0.09 16.68 -0.88
CA TYR A 158 1.01 16.97 0.06
C TYR A 158 2.31 16.18 -0.21
N GLN A 159 2.69 16.08 -1.48
CA GLN A 159 3.87 15.38 -1.98
C GLN A 159 3.85 13.86 -1.76
N LEU A 160 2.67 13.28 -1.51
CA LEU A 160 2.50 11.83 -1.39
C LEU A 160 3.11 11.08 -2.59
N GLU A 161 3.10 11.71 -3.77
CA GLU A 161 3.63 11.10 -4.98
C GLU A 161 5.15 10.88 -4.96
N ARG A 162 5.91 11.55 -4.07
CA ARG A 162 7.35 11.28 -3.79
C ARG A 162 7.55 10.04 -2.91
N HIS A 163 6.77 9.00 -3.18
CA HIS A 163 6.65 7.81 -2.37
C HIS A 163 7.96 7.04 -2.22
N SER A 164 8.78 7.04 -3.26
CA SER A 164 10.09 6.38 -3.25
C SER A 164 11.05 6.89 -2.18
N ASP A 165 11.07 8.21 -1.95
CA ASP A 165 11.89 8.78 -0.86
C ASP A 165 11.27 8.51 0.50
N HIS A 166 9.93 8.51 0.60
CA HIS A 166 9.23 8.18 1.83
C HIS A 166 9.54 6.75 2.29
N HIS A 167 9.57 5.77 1.38
CA HIS A 167 9.93 4.39 1.72
C HIS A 167 11.41 4.18 1.96
N ALA A 168 12.29 4.89 1.24
CA ALA A 168 13.73 4.82 1.48
C ALA A 168 14.15 5.51 2.80
N HIS A 169 13.44 6.59 3.17
CA HIS A 169 13.71 7.45 4.31
C HIS A 169 12.44 7.83 5.09
N PRO A 170 11.78 6.89 5.78
CA PRO A 170 10.47 7.11 6.42
C PRO A 170 10.47 8.15 7.55
N THR A 171 11.64 8.52 8.08
CA THR A 171 11.78 9.56 9.10
C THR A 171 11.86 10.98 8.51
N ARG A 172 11.97 11.12 7.18
CA ARG A 172 12.00 12.42 6.51
C ARG A 172 10.59 13.03 6.50
N ARG A 173 10.52 14.35 6.74
CA ARG A 173 9.24 15.08 6.74
C ARG A 173 8.70 15.19 5.32
N TYR A 174 7.38 15.04 5.15
CA TYR A 174 6.69 15.07 3.85
C TYR A 174 7.10 16.26 2.97
N GLN A 175 7.24 17.46 3.55
CA GLN A 175 7.57 18.69 2.81
C GLN A 175 8.97 18.68 2.18
N THR A 176 9.82 17.76 2.61
CA THR A 176 11.25 17.66 2.22
C THR A 176 11.55 16.41 1.41
N LEU A 177 10.53 15.63 1.05
CA LEU A 177 10.71 14.43 0.23
C LEU A 177 11.34 14.83 -1.11
N ARG A 178 12.23 13.99 -1.64
CA ARG A 178 13.01 14.24 -2.86
C ARG A 178 12.55 13.34 -4.00
N HIS A 179 12.89 13.76 -5.21
CA HIS A 179 12.81 12.92 -6.40
C HIS A 179 14.19 12.29 -6.65
N PHE A 180 14.20 11.04 -7.08
CA PHE A 180 15.41 10.32 -7.50
C PHE A 180 15.21 9.81 -8.92
N GLU A 181 16.19 10.02 -9.79
CA GLU A 181 16.12 9.57 -11.19
C GLU A 181 16.02 8.05 -11.31
N GLU A 182 16.57 7.32 -10.34
CA GLU A 182 16.52 5.86 -10.27
C GLU A 182 15.14 5.29 -9.86
N SER A 183 14.21 6.16 -9.43
CA SER A 183 12.87 5.73 -9.05
C SER A 183 12.02 5.48 -10.30
N PRO A 184 11.35 4.32 -10.41
CA PRO A 184 10.43 4.06 -11.49
C PRO A 184 9.29 5.09 -11.43
N GLN A 185 8.92 5.66 -12.59
CA GLN A 185 7.91 6.72 -12.68
C GLN A 185 6.59 6.18 -13.23
N LEU A 186 5.50 6.58 -12.59
CA LEU A 186 4.17 6.40 -13.17
C LEU A 186 4.04 7.28 -14.42
N PRO A 187 3.35 6.80 -15.47
CA PRO A 187 3.19 7.55 -16.72
C PRO A 187 2.22 8.74 -16.62
N SER A 188 1.57 8.94 -15.48
CA SER A 188 0.64 10.03 -15.20
C SER A 188 0.59 10.33 -13.70
N GLY A 189 -0.01 11.47 -13.32
CA GLY A 189 -0.33 11.81 -11.93
C GLY A 189 -1.36 10.84 -11.34
N TYR A 190 -1.48 10.84 -10.01
CA TYR A 190 -2.30 9.86 -9.29
C TYR A 190 -3.76 9.84 -9.76
N GLY A 191 -4.36 10.99 -10.08
CA GLY A 191 -5.73 11.05 -10.59
C GLY A 191 -5.97 10.18 -11.82
N GLY A 192 -5.05 10.20 -12.79
CA GLY A 192 -5.13 9.35 -13.99
C GLY A 192 -4.88 7.88 -13.66
N MET A 193 -3.84 7.60 -12.87
CA MET A 193 -3.45 6.23 -12.52
C MET A 193 -4.49 5.52 -11.66
N LEU A 194 -5.15 6.23 -10.74
CA LEU A 194 -6.26 5.74 -9.94
C LEU A 194 -7.39 5.22 -10.84
N GLY A 195 -7.81 6.05 -11.81
CA GLY A 195 -8.82 5.66 -12.79
C GLY A 195 -8.42 4.39 -13.55
N LEU A 196 -7.18 4.31 -14.03
CA LEU A 196 -6.69 3.14 -14.75
C LEU A 196 -6.67 1.87 -13.88
N ALA A 197 -6.29 1.97 -12.60
CA ALA A 197 -6.16 0.83 -11.69
C ALA A 197 -7.49 0.10 -11.46
N TYR A 198 -8.61 0.82 -11.47
CA TYR A 198 -9.96 0.23 -11.38
C TYR A 198 -10.37 -0.57 -12.62
N PHE A 199 -9.68 -0.41 -13.77
CA PHE A 199 -9.92 -1.13 -15.02
C PHE A 199 -8.72 -2.03 -15.40
N PRO A 200 -8.66 -3.28 -14.89
CA PRO A 200 -7.48 -4.15 -15.01
C PRO A 200 -6.94 -4.40 -16.43
N PRO A 201 -7.74 -4.49 -17.51
CA PRO A 201 -7.19 -4.61 -18.86
C PRO A 201 -6.38 -3.39 -19.29
N ILE A 202 -6.85 -2.18 -18.94
CA ILE A 202 -6.18 -0.93 -19.30
C ILE A 202 -4.93 -0.76 -18.43
N TRP A 203 -5.05 -0.96 -17.12
CA TRP A 203 -3.92 -0.94 -16.19
C TRP A 203 -2.77 -1.83 -16.68
N ARG A 204 -3.05 -3.10 -17.00
CA ARG A 204 -2.03 -4.05 -17.46
C ARG A 204 -1.37 -3.65 -18.77
N ARG A 205 -2.12 -3.04 -19.69
CA ARG A 205 -1.56 -2.53 -20.95
C ARG A 205 -0.56 -1.39 -20.70
N VAL A 206 -0.83 -0.56 -19.69
CA VAL A 206 -0.01 0.61 -19.33
C VAL A 206 1.17 0.25 -18.42
N MET A 207 1.03 -0.71 -17.51
CA MET A 207 2.00 -0.96 -16.43
C MET A 207 2.80 -2.25 -16.59
N ASP A 208 2.27 -3.32 -17.18
CA ASP A 208 2.97 -4.62 -17.19
C ASP A 208 4.34 -4.54 -17.89
N HIS A 209 4.44 -3.80 -19.00
CA HIS A 209 5.70 -3.65 -19.73
C HIS A 209 6.71 -2.78 -18.95
N ARG A 210 6.24 -1.76 -18.24
CA ARG A 210 7.09 -0.87 -17.42
C ARG A 210 7.74 -1.60 -16.26
N VAL A 211 7.02 -2.55 -15.65
CA VAL A 211 7.60 -3.44 -14.64
C VAL A 211 8.74 -4.27 -15.24
N VAL A 212 8.55 -4.80 -16.45
CA VAL A 212 9.58 -5.61 -17.12
C VAL A 212 10.79 -4.77 -17.53
N GLU A 213 10.56 -3.55 -18.05
CA GLU A 213 11.62 -2.59 -18.36
C GLU A 213 12.44 -2.21 -17.12
N GLN A 214 11.77 -2.05 -15.96
CA GLN A 214 12.45 -1.76 -14.68
C GLN A 214 13.45 -2.86 -14.27
N TYR A 215 13.22 -4.10 -14.70
CA TYR A 215 14.11 -5.24 -14.47
C TYR A 215 14.98 -5.58 -15.68
N GLY A 216 15.14 -4.66 -16.63
CA GLY A 216 15.99 -4.85 -17.81
C GLY A 216 15.52 -6.00 -18.72
N GLY A 217 14.22 -6.31 -18.72
CA GLY A 217 13.64 -7.42 -19.47
C GLY A 217 13.48 -8.72 -18.68
N ASP A 218 14.16 -8.88 -17.53
CA ASP A 218 14.05 -10.09 -16.73
C ASP A 218 12.83 -10.05 -15.80
N VAL A 219 11.70 -10.53 -16.31
CA VAL A 219 10.44 -10.62 -15.54
C VAL A 219 10.54 -11.55 -14.33
N THR A 220 11.54 -12.45 -14.25
CA THR A 220 11.66 -13.40 -13.14
C THR A 220 11.99 -12.70 -11.81
N LEU A 221 12.55 -11.49 -11.89
CA LEU A 221 12.90 -10.64 -10.76
C LEU A 221 11.68 -9.89 -10.18
N ALA A 222 10.54 -9.88 -10.87
CA ALA A 222 9.33 -9.17 -10.46
C ALA A 222 8.49 -9.97 -9.44
N ASN A 223 7.67 -9.26 -8.66
CA ASN A 223 6.69 -9.88 -7.76
C ASN A 223 5.49 -10.37 -8.58
N ILE A 224 5.51 -11.59 -9.10
CA ILE A 224 4.47 -12.10 -10.00
C ILE A 224 3.29 -12.71 -9.23
N GLN A 225 2.07 -12.41 -9.66
CA GLN A 225 0.85 -13.05 -9.12
C GLN A 225 0.94 -14.57 -9.29
N PRO A 226 0.91 -15.38 -8.20
CA PRO A 226 1.18 -16.82 -8.26
C PRO A 226 0.30 -17.58 -9.26
N SER A 227 -1.00 -17.27 -9.29
CA SER A 227 -1.95 -17.91 -10.21
C SER A 227 -1.72 -17.59 -11.69
N LYS A 228 -0.91 -16.57 -12.00
CA LYS A 228 -0.60 -16.14 -13.37
C LYS A 228 0.88 -16.31 -13.72
N ARG A 229 1.69 -16.87 -12.81
CA ARG A 229 3.15 -16.91 -12.95
C ARG A 229 3.59 -17.56 -14.25
N LYS A 230 3.15 -18.80 -14.51
CA LYS A 230 3.48 -19.52 -15.75
C LYS A 230 3.15 -18.69 -17.00
N LYS A 231 1.90 -18.20 -17.09
CA LYS A 231 1.45 -17.38 -18.24
C LYS A 231 2.27 -16.11 -18.46
N ILE A 232 2.70 -15.45 -17.39
CA ILE A 232 3.49 -14.21 -17.47
C ILE A 232 4.92 -14.52 -17.91
N LEU A 233 5.53 -15.57 -17.35
CA LEU A 233 6.86 -16.02 -17.76
C LEU A 233 6.89 -16.45 -19.24
N ASP A 234 5.94 -17.29 -19.65
CA ASP A 234 5.85 -17.75 -21.04
C ASP A 234 5.68 -16.57 -22.02
N LYS A 235 4.87 -15.58 -21.65
CA LYS A 235 4.63 -14.36 -22.46
C LYS A 235 5.92 -13.57 -22.69
N TYR A 236 6.75 -13.38 -21.67
CA TYR A 236 7.94 -12.52 -21.76
C TYR A 236 9.19 -13.29 -22.17
N ALA A 237 9.25 -14.60 -21.96
CA ALA A 237 10.29 -15.46 -22.56
C ALA A 237 10.20 -15.41 -24.10
N ALA A 238 9.00 -15.60 -24.65
CA ALA A 238 8.77 -15.53 -26.10
C ALA A 238 9.06 -14.15 -26.73
N ALA A 239 9.02 -13.08 -25.93
CA ALA A 239 9.34 -11.73 -26.37
C ALA A 239 10.85 -11.43 -26.34
N ALA A 240 11.64 -12.17 -25.56
CA ALA A 240 13.10 -12.03 -25.49
C ALA A 240 13.82 -12.80 -26.61
N GLU A 241 13.14 -13.75 -27.25
CA GLU A 241 13.66 -14.56 -28.37
C GLU A 241 13.43 -13.92 -29.77
N GLN A 242 12.72 -12.78 -29.83
CA GLN A 242 12.41 -12.03 -31.07
C GLN A 242 13.28 -10.78 -31.18
#